data_AF-A0A7S2FM26-F1
#
_entry.id   AF-A0A7S2FM26-F1
#
_cell.length_a   1.000
_cell.length_b   1.000
_cell.length_c   1.000
_cell.angle_alpha   90.00
_cell.angle_beta   90.00
_cell.angle_gamma   90.00
#
_symmetry.space_group_name_H-M   'P 1'
#
loop_
_entity.id
_entity.type
_entity.pdbx_description
1 polymer ?
#
loop_
_entity_poly.entity_id
_entity_poly.type
_entity_poly.pdbx_seq_one_letter_code
_entity_poly.pdbx_strand_id
1 'polypeptide(L)'
;DHPDPSRAQLSTFKSLVQRMKDGTLPALAGGLLDQAANSNNVKITGKDWQTMFQGDVFVWMDYISVPQLGDNHTEQDAGDLASAVNSIPAYIERSTHFIALAPTIEHTDLPGTYCDQNSWLTRGWCRVEFCSLLLAMNHQVPAIIVKGSNVPSMMSGVSAISRPPGLGEYTCCKRDHCINGRSIPCDKIVIGNVVYRMLEAKLSTLRAAAAKDPSKLLEFR
;
A
#
# COMPACT_ATOMS: atom_id res chain seq x y z
N ASP A 1 20.44 1.87 7.49
CA ASP A 1 19.50 2.05 8.63
C ASP A 1 18.14 1.38 8.40
N HIS A 2 17.53 0.84 9.46
CA HIS A 2 16.23 0.14 9.41
C HIS A 2 15.06 1.13 9.58
N PRO A 3 14.08 1.23 8.67
CA PRO A 3 13.00 2.24 8.79
C PRO A 3 12.00 2.11 9.95
N ASP A 4 12.10 1.08 10.79
CA ASP A 4 11.42 1.01 12.11
C ASP A 4 12.43 0.64 13.21
N PRO A 5 13.40 1.51 13.57
CA PRO A 5 14.49 1.16 14.48
C PRO A 5 14.01 0.74 15.87
N SER A 6 12.96 1.39 16.37
CA SER A 6 12.34 1.14 17.68
C SER A 6 11.34 -0.02 17.66
N ARG A 7 11.04 -0.60 16.49
CA ARG A 7 10.00 -1.62 16.27
C ARG A 7 8.60 -1.16 16.64
N ALA A 8 8.35 0.14 16.68
CA ALA A 8 7.09 0.71 17.13
C ALA A 8 5.96 0.44 16.12
N GLN A 9 6.27 0.44 14.82
CA GLN A 9 5.29 0.06 13.79
C GLN A 9 4.97 -1.44 13.88
N LEU A 10 5.99 -2.29 14.01
CA LEU A 10 5.80 -3.74 14.15
C LEU A 10 5.02 -4.11 15.43
N SER A 11 5.30 -3.45 16.54
CA SER A 11 4.58 -3.64 17.80
C SER A 11 3.10 -3.26 17.67
N THR A 12 2.83 -2.15 16.96
CA THR A 12 1.46 -1.72 16.63
C THR A 12 0.73 -2.77 15.80
N PHE A 13 1.39 -3.31 14.76
CA PHE A 13 0.82 -4.35 13.92
C PHE A 13 0.54 -5.64 14.70
N LYS A 14 1.49 -6.10 15.52
CA LYS A 14 1.31 -7.28 16.38
C LYS A 14 0.08 -7.14 17.28
N SER A 15 -0.07 -5.97 17.91
CA SER A 15 -1.20 -5.67 18.79
C SER A 15 -2.53 -5.68 18.03
N LEU A 16 -2.54 -5.18 16.78
CA LEU A 16 -3.70 -5.25 15.90
C LEU A 16 -4.07 -6.70 15.58
N VAL A 17 -3.11 -7.51 15.12
CA VAL A 17 -3.33 -8.91 14.72
C VAL A 17 -3.88 -9.73 15.90
N GLN A 18 -3.36 -9.54 17.11
CA GLN A 18 -3.87 -10.19 18.32
C GLN A 18 -5.35 -9.86 18.53
N ARG A 19 -5.74 -8.60 18.39
CA ARG A 19 -7.13 -8.16 18.59
C ARG A 19 -8.07 -8.59 17.47
N MET A 20 -7.58 -8.68 16.24
CA MET A 20 -8.31 -9.29 15.12
C MET A 20 -8.61 -10.77 15.42
N LYS A 21 -7.60 -11.52 15.90
CA LYS A 21 -7.73 -12.93 16.28
C LYS A 21 -8.72 -13.11 17.44
N ASP A 22 -8.65 -12.24 18.44
CA ASP A 22 -9.53 -12.31 19.61
C ASP A 22 -10.95 -11.79 19.32
N GLY A 23 -11.19 -11.20 18.13
CA GLY A 23 -12.48 -10.61 17.76
C GLY A 23 -12.86 -9.37 18.57
N THR A 24 -11.87 -8.71 19.21
CA THR A 24 -12.08 -7.58 20.13
C THR A 24 -12.03 -6.23 19.43
N LEU A 25 -11.78 -6.21 18.12
CA LEU A 25 -11.90 -4.99 17.33
C LEU A 25 -13.38 -4.61 17.14
N PRO A 26 -13.73 -3.33 17.32
CA PRO A 26 -15.07 -2.86 16.98
C PRO A 26 -15.31 -3.01 15.47
N ALA A 27 -16.57 -3.05 15.08
CA ALA A 27 -16.94 -3.10 13.68
C ALA A 27 -16.40 -1.85 12.96
N LEU A 28 -15.76 -2.10 11.83
CA LEU A 28 -15.14 -1.11 10.99
C LEU A 28 -16.03 -0.81 9.78
N ALA A 29 -16.34 0.46 9.57
CA ALA A 29 -17.05 0.94 8.39
C ALA A 29 -16.24 2.09 7.76
N GLY A 30 -16.32 2.23 6.44
CA GLY A 30 -15.69 3.34 5.74
C GLY A 30 -16.29 4.68 6.18
N GLY A 31 -15.59 5.79 5.97
CA GLY A 31 -16.21 7.11 6.11
C GLY A 31 -17.32 7.31 5.07
N LEU A 32 -18.07 8.41 5.15
CA LEU A 32 -19.13 8.72 4.19
C LEU A 32 -18.65 8.66 2.73
N LEU A 33 -17.46 9.20 2.45
CA LEU A 33 -16.86 9.18 1.12
C LEU A 33 -16.44 7.77 0.68
N ASP A 34 -15.90 6.96 1.60
CA ASP A 34 -15.53 5.56 1.29
C ASP A 34 -16.77 4.70 1.02
N GLN A 35 -17.86 4.93 1.77
CA GLN A 35 -19.15 4.27 1.55
C GLN A 35 -19.81 4.71 0.24
N ALA A 36 -19.71 6.00 -0.12
CA ALA A 36 -20.22 6.50 -1.39
C ALA A 36 -19.41 5.99 -2.61
N ALA A 37 -18.10 5.82 -2.43
CA ALA A 37 -17.21 5.31 -3.48
C ALA A 37 -17.27 3.78 -3.63
N ASN A 38 -17.66 3.06 -2.57
CA ASN A 38 -17.80 1.61 -2.58
C ASN A 38 -19.30 1.23 -2.54
N SER A 39 -19.87 0.86 -3.68
CA SER A 39 -21.26 0.41 -3.85
C SER A 39 -21.68 -0.72 -2.87
N ASN A 40 -20.72 -1.48 -2.35
CA ASN A 40 -20.94 -2.65 -1.51
C ASN A 40 -21.06 -2.37 0.01
N ASN A 41 -21.00 -1.11 0.48
CA ASN A 41 -21.13 -0.76 1.91
C ASN A 41 -20.27 -1.68 2.82
N VAL A 42 -19.01 -1.88 2.45
CA VAL A 42 -18.11 -2.82 3.13
C VAL A 42 -18.00 -2.49 4.61
N LYS A 43 -18.43 -3.44 5.45
CA LYS A 43 -18.35 -3.39 6.90
C LYS A 43 -17.61 -4.63 7.37
N ILE A 44 -16.53 -4.44 8.12
CA ILE A 44 -15.73 -5.53 8.67
C ILE A 44 -16.02 -5.63 10.17
N THR A 45 -16.63 -6.72 10.61
CA THR A 45 -16.97 -6.99 12.01
C THR A 45 -15.85 -7.78 12.71
N GLY A 46 -15.93 -7.88 14.05
CA GLY A 46 -15.05 -8.77 14.82
C GLY A 46 -15.07 -10.22 14.34
N LYS A 47 -16.23 -10.71 13.89
CA LYS A 47 -16.37 -12.07 13.34
C LYS A 47 -15.72 -12.21 11.97
N ASP A 48 -15.80 -11.18 11.13
CA ASP A 48 -15.12 -11.16 9.83
C ASP A 48 -13.60 -11.21 10.02
N TRP A 49 -13.07 -10.46 11.01
CA TRP A 49 -11.66 -10.54 11.40
C TRP A 49 -11.24 -11.92 11.87
N GLN A 50 -12.07 -12.62 12.65
CA GLN A 50 -11.78 -13.99 13.08
C GLN A 50 -11.85 -14.98 11.92
N THR A 51 -12.77 -14.77 10.98
CA THR A 51 -12.94 -15.61 9.80
C THR A 51 -11.75 -15.48 8.85
N MET A 52 -11.11 -14.30 8.80
CA MET A 52 -9.84 -14.11 8.10
C MET A 52 -8.80 -15.17 8.49
N PHE A 53 -8.68 -15.50 9.78
CA PHE A 53 -7.70 -16.49 10.27
C PHE A 53 -8.10 -17.96 10.05
N GLN A 54 -9.26 -18.24 9.45
CA GLN A 54 -9.71 -19.60 9.17
C GLN A 54 -9.22 -20.14 7.81
N GLY A 55 -8.66 -19.27 6.96
CA GLY A 55 -8.12 -19.62 5.64
C GLY A 55 -6.71 -19.05 5.39
N ASP A 56 -6.25 -19.14 4.15
CA ASP A 56 -4.98 -18.54 3.73
C ASP A 56 -5.08 -17.02 3.65
N VAL A 57 -4.22 -16.33 4.38
CA VAL A 57 -4.18 -14.85 4.43
C VAL A 57 -2.87 -14.36 3.84
N PHE A 58 -2.98 -13.59 2.76
CA PHE A 58 -1.86 -12.89 2.15
C PHE A 58 -2.00 -11.39 2.42
N VAL A 59 -1.06 -10.83 3.18
CA VAL A 59 -1.07 -9.43 3.62
C VAL A 59 0.04 -8.67 2.90
N TRP A 60 -0.33 -7.62 2.17
CA TRP A 60 0.62 -6.57 1.78
C TRP A 60 0.78 -5.59 2.95
N MET A 61 2.01 -5.31 3.35
CA MET A 61 2.31 -4.39 4.43
C MET A 61 3.35 -3.36 4.01
N ASP A 62 2.95 -2.09 4.04
CA ASP A 62 3.86 -0.97 3.74
C ASP A 62 5.13 -1.06 4.60
N TYR A 63 6.26 -0.66 4.03
CA TYR A 63 7.62 -0.76 4.54
C TYR A 63 8.24 -2.18 4.60
N ILE A 64 7.59 -3.21 5.15
CA ILE A 64 8.21 -4.57 5.25
C ILE A 64 8.17 -5.31 3.91
N SER A 65 7.11 -5.13 3.12
CA SER A 65 6.98 -5.79 1.81
C SER A 65 7.78 -5.10 0.70
N VAL A 66 8.46 -3.98 0.99
CA VAL A 66 9.25 -3.21 0.03
C VAL A 66 10.73 -3.55 0.19
N PRO A 67 11.40 -4.05 -0.87
CA PRO A 67 12.83 -4.34 -0.82
C PRO A 67 13.63 -3.08 -0.52
N GLN A 68 14.58 -3.17 0.41
CA GLN A 68 15.49 -2.09 0.76
C GLN A 68 16.90 -2.48 0.32
N LEU A 69 17.63 -1.55 -0.29
CA LEU A 69 19.07 -1.72 -0.49
C LEU A 69 19.81 -1.36 0.79
N GLY A 70 20.72 -2.23 1.21
CA GLY A 70 21.67 -1.93 2.27
C GLY A 70 22.76 -0.94 1.80
N ASP A 71 23.57 -0.49 2.74
CA ASP A 71 24.61 0.52 2.50
C ASP A 71 25.76 0.01 1.57
N ASN A 72 25.90 -1.31 1.41
CA ASN A 72 26.93 -1.97 0.60
C ASN A 72 26.35 -2.66 -0.65
N HIS A 73 25.50 -1.99 -1.42
CA HIS A 73 24.89 -2.58 -2.62
C HIS A 73 25.83 -2.53 -3.84
N THR A 74 25.76 -3.60 -4.64
CA THR A 74 26.42 -3.76 -5.94
C THR A 74 25.49 -3.31 -7.08
N GLU A 75 26.00 -3.23 -8.31
CA GLU A 75 25.16 -3.00 -9.50
C GLU A 75 24.12 -4.11 -9.71
N GLN A 76 24.46 -5.35 -9.36
CA GLN A 76 23.52 -6.47 -9.41
C GLN A 76 22.37 -6.27 -8.42
N ASP A 77 22.68 -5.82 -7.20
CA ASP A 77 21.67 -5.52 -6.18
C ASP A 77 20.71 -4.41 -6.66
N ALA A 78 21.19 -3.44 -7.44
CA ALA A 78 20.34 -2.40 -8.04
C ALA A 78 19.37 -2.97 -9.09
N GLY A 79 19.81 -3.94 -9.90
CA GLY A 79 18.96 -4.66 -10.85
C GLY A 79 17.89 -5.52 -10.15
N ASP A 80 18.26 -6.17 -9.05
CA ASP A 80 17.34 -6.96 -8.24
C ASP A 80 16.33 -6.08 -7.50
N LEU A 81 16.76 -4.92 -6.96
CA LEU A 81 15.86 -3.93 -6.40
C LEU A 81 14.85 -3.47 -7.46
N ALA A 82 15.31 -3.12 -8.66
CA ALA A 82 14.41 -2.68 -9.72
C ALA A 82 13.38 -3.76 -10.08
N SER A 83 13.80 -5.02 -10.17
CA SER A 83 12.90 -6.15 -10.45
C SER A 83 11.88 -6.35 -9.34
N ALA A 84 12.31 -6.28 -8.08
CA ALA A 84 11.45 -6.45 -6.93
C ALA A 84 10.46 -5.27 -6.78
N VAL A 85 10.89 -4.04 -7.03
CA VAL A 85 10.03 -2.86 -7.13
C VAL A 85 8.97 -3.01 -8.25
N ASN A 86 9.37 -3.51 -9.43
CA ASN A 86 8.44 -3.77 -10.53
C ASN A 86 7.42 -4.87 -10.19
N SER A 87 7.70 -5.72 -9.20
CA SER A 87 6.81 -6.82 -8.79
C SER A 87 5.74 -6.40 -7.77
N ILE A 88 5.88 -5.23 -7.12
CA ILE A 88 4.95 -4.71 -6.10
C ILE A 88 3.47 -4.84 -6.53
N PRO A 89 3.07 -4.40 -7.74
CA PRO A 89 1.67 -4.48 -8.16
C PRO A 89 1.14 -5.92 -8.21
N ALA A 90 1.98 -6.89 -8.60
CA ALA A 90 1.59 -8.29 -8.68
C ALA A 90 1.39 -8.94 -7.31
N TYR A 91 2.16 -8.52 -6.30
CA TYR A 91 1.94 -8.94 -4.91
C TYR A 91 0.66 -8.34 -4.34
N ILE A 92 0.39 -7.06 -4.60
CA ILE A 92 -0.85 -6.39 -4.16
C ILE A 92 -2.07 -7.03 -4.83
N GLU A 93 -2.02 -7.31 -6.14
CA GLU A 93 -3.09 -8.01 -6.88
C GLU A 93 -3.44 -9.37 -6.25
N ARG A 94 -2.46 -10.07 -5.69
CA ARG A 94 -2.63 -11.40 -5.06
C ARG A 94 -2.88 -11.32 -3.56
N SER A 95 -2.79 -10.13 -2.96
CA SER A 95 -2.99 -9.96 -1.52
C SER A 95 -4.48 -9.96 -1.20
N THR A 96 -4.85 -10.71 -0.17
CA THR A 96 -6.21 -10.70 0.39
C THR A 96 -6.51 -9.40 1.14
N HIS A 97 -5.47 -8.79 1.71
CA HIS A 97 -5.59 -7.58 2.53
C HIS A 97 -4.43 -6.63 2.25
N PHE A 98 -4.75 -5.34 2.22
CA PHE A 98 -3.78 -4.26 2.16
C PHE A 98 -3.73 -3.52 3.50
N ILE A 99 -2.58 -3.52 4.16
CA ILE A 99 -2.39 -2.88 5.46
C ILE A 99 -1.34 -1.79 5.35
N ALA A 100 -1.75 -0.54 5.59
CA ALA A 100 -0.85 0.59 5.73
C ALA A 100 -0.57 0.84 7.23
N LEU A 101 0.68 0.60 7.65
CA LEU A 101 1.12 0.95 9.00
C LEU A 101 1.50 2.43 9.02
N ALA A 102 0.63 3.24 9.61
CA ALA A 102 0.83 4.68 9.71
C ALA A 102 0.52 5.21 11.12
N PRO A 103 1.10 4.61 12.18
CA PRO A 103 0.95 5.12 13.54
C PRO A 103 1.58 6.49 13.66
N THR A 104 0.95 7.41 14.40
CA THR A 104 1.54 8.72 14.69
C THR A 104 2.77 8.56 15.57
N ILE A 105 3.94 8.58 14.94
CA ILE A 105 5.25 8.38 15.57
C ILE A 105 6.18 9.50 15.10
N GLU A 106 6.92 10.13 16.01
CA GLU A 106 7.94 11.10 15.63
C GLU A 106 9.13 10.41 14.94
N HIS A 107 9.60 10.99 13.85
CA HIS A 107 10.71 10.45 13.06
C HIS A 107 12.01 10.53 13.85
N THR A 108 12.69 9.39 14.03
CA THR A 108 13.90 9.27 14.86
C THR A 108 14.97 10.31 14.54
N ASP A 109 15.19 10.58 13.25
CA ASP A 109 16.27 11.47 12.80
C ASP A 109 15.81 12.91 12.50
N LEU A 110 14.50 13.19 12.57
CA LEU A 110 13.92 14.47 12.12
C LEU A 110 12.95 14.99 13.19
N PRO A 111 13.43 15.68 14.23
CA PRO A 111 12.59 16.25 15.28
C PRO A 111 11.47 17.13 14.71
N GLY A 112 10.26 16.98 15.25
CA GLY A 112 9.06 17.67 14.77
C GLY A 112 8.46 17.13 13.47
N THR A 113 9.07 16.11 12.85
CA THR A 113 8.49 15.39 11.71
C THR A 113 7.80 14.13 12.22
N TYR A 114 6.54 13.92 11.84
CA TYR A 114 5.77 12.75 12.24
C TYR A 114 5.52 11.83 11.07
N CYS A 115 5.76 10.54 11.29
CA CYS A 115 5.23 9.46 10.49
C CYS A 115 3.77 9.24 10.93
N ASP A 116 2.82 9.44 10.03
CA ASP A 116 1.39 9.21 10.27
C ASP A 116 0.68 8.89 8.93
N GLN A 117 -0.65 8.79 8.96
CA GLN A 117 -1.42 8.56 7.74
C GLN A 117 -1.21 9.68 6.69
N ASN A 118 -1.07 10.93 7.11
CA ASN A 118 -0.89 12.04 6.18
C ASN A 118 0.47 11.94 5.50
N SER A 119 1.54 11.71 6.26
CA SER A 119 2.87 11.51 5.69
C SER A 119 2.93 10.27 4.80
N TRP A 120 2.23 9.19 5.16
CA TRP A 120 2.09 8.01 4.29
C TRP A 120 1.51 8.39 2.92
N LEU A 121 0.43 9.19 2.91
CA LEU A 121 -0.22 9.66 1.70
C LEU A 121 0.59 10.69 0.89
N THR A 122 1.70 11.23 1.40
CA THR A 122 2.60 12.09 0.62
C THR A 122 3.75 11.33 -0.03
N ARG A 123 4.12 10.16 0.51
CA ARG A 123 5.25 9.37 0.02
C ARG A 123 4.96 8.74 -1.35
N GLY A 124 5.90 8.91 -2.27
CA GLY A 124 5.77 8.46 -3.65
C GLY A 124 5.53 6.96 -3.82
N TRP A 125 6.33 6.13 -3.15
CA TRP A 125 6.18 4.66 -3.20
C TRP A 125 4.87 4.19 -2.55
N CYS A 126 4.48 4.77 -1.42
CA CYS A 126 3.18 4.49 -0.78
C CYS A 126 2.00 4.83 -1.71
N ARG A 127 2.10 5.90 -2.51
CA ARG A 127 1.12 6.22 -3.55
C ARG A 127 1.11 5.22 -4.70
N VAL A 128 2.26 4.65 -5.07
CA VAL A 128 2.32 3.56 -6.07
C VAL A 128 1.54 2.36 -5.54
N GLU A 129 1.79 1.95 -4.30
CA GLU A 129 1.09 0.83 -3.67
C GLU A 129 -0.42 1.08 -3.59
N PHE A 130 -0.83 2.29 -3.21
CA PHE A 130 -2.25 2.63 -3.15
C PHE A 130 -2.91 2.71 -4.53
N CYS A 131 -2.15 3.14 -5.55
CA CYS A 131 -2.57 3.08 -6.94
C CYS A 131 -2.67 1.63 -7.45
N SER A 132 -1.76 0.73 -7.04
CA SER A 132 -1.85 -0.70 -7.32
C SER A 132 -3.13 -1.29 -6.73
N LEU A 133 -3.51 -0.89 -5.51
CA LEU A 133 -4.77 -1.30 -4.88
C LEU A 133 -5.99 -0.88 -5.70
N LEU A 134 -6.02 0.37 -6.18
CA LEU A 134 -7.07 0.88 -7.08
C LEU A 134 -7.15 0.09 -8.40
N LEU A 135 -5.99 -0.28 -8.95
CA LEU A 135 -5.90 -0.93 -10.24
C LEU A 135 -6.07 -2.45 -10.16
N ALA A 136 -6.05 -3.04 -8.98
CA ALA A 136 -6.22 -4.47 -8.81
C ALA A 136 -7.58 -4.96 -9.36
N MET A 137 -7.63 -6.17 -9.93
CA MET A 137 -8.85 -6.72 -10.54
C MET A 137 -9.79 -7.35 -9.52
N ASN A 138 -9.25 -8.04 -8.52
CA ASN A 138 -10.02 -8.84 -7.57
C ASN A 138 -10.09 -8.24 -6.16
N HIS A 139 -9.82 -6.95 -6.02
CA HIS A 139 -9.68 -6.33 -4.71
C HIS A 139 -10.93 -5.52 -4.35
N GLN A 140 -11.83 -6.14 -3.59
CA GLN A 140 -13.05 -5.50 -3.05
C GLN A 140 -12.85 -4.92 -1.65
N VAL A 141 -11.66 -5.11 -1.06
CA VAL A 141 -11.37 -4.73 0.33
C VAL A 141 -10.62 -3.38 0.34
N PRO A 142 -11.06 -2.38 1.12
CA PRO A 142 -10.34 -1.12 1.22
C PRO A 142 -8.96 -1.30 1.91
N ALA A 143 -8.09 -0.31 1.77
CA ALA A 143 -6.86 -0.25 2.56
C ALA A 143 -7.21 -0.14 4.05
N ILE A 144 -6.60 -0.98 4.88
CA ILE A 144 -6.71 -0.94 6.34
C ILE A 144 -5.57 -0.07 6.86
N ILE A 145 -5.90 1.11 7.38
CA ILE A 145 -4.93 2.08 7.90
C ILE A 145 -4.80 1.89 9.42
N VAL A 146 -3.59 1.60 9.86
CA VAL A 146 -3.27 1.34 11.27
C VAL A 146 -2.58 2.57 11.85
N LYS A 147 -3.31 3.34 12.67
CA LYS A 147 -2.85 4.65 13.18
C LYS A 147 -2.24 4.62 14.59
N GLY A 148 -1.96 3.44 15.14
CA GLY A 148 -1.51 3.30 16.53
C GLY A 148 -2.63 3.41 17.58
N SER A 149 -3.83 3.87 17.19
CA SER A 149 -5.03 3.84 18.03
C SER A 149 -5.64 2.43 18.12
N ASN A 150 -6.53 2.23 19.09
CA ASN A 150 -7.23 0.96 19.27
C ASN A 150 -8.17 0.58 18.10
N VAL A 151 -8.36 1.40 17.06
CA VAL A 151 -9.27 1.06 15.96
C VAL A 151 -8.64 1.48 14.63
N PRO A 152 -8.37 0.54 13.70
CA PRO A 152 -7.91 0.91 12.36
C PRO A 152 -9.02 1.66 11.61
N SER A 153 -8.68 2.34 10.51
CA SER A 153 -9.67 2.94 9.60
C SER A 153 -9.61 2.29 8.22
N MET A 154 -10.72 2.27 7.49
CA MET A 154 -10.71 1.89 6.07
C MET A 154 -10.50 3.10 5.18
N MET A 155 -9.84 2.91 4.06
CA MET A 155 -9.72 3.90 2.99
C MET A 155 -9.94 3.23 1.63
N SER A 156 -10.93 3.71 0.87
CA SER A 156 -11.22 3.18 -0.46
C SER A 156 -10.04 3.45 -1.40
N GLY A 157 -9.71 2.46 -2.26
CA GLY A 157 -8.70 2.61 -3.31
C GLY A 157 -8.98 3.79 -4.24
N VAL A 158 -10.24 4.22 -4.39
CA VAL A 158 -10.63 5.42 -5.15
C VAL A 158 -9.91 6.69 -4.63
N SER A 159 -9.56 6.74 -3.35
CA SER A 159 -8.78 7.85 -2.78
C SER A 159 -7.37 7.96 -3.37
N ALA A 160 -6.87 6.96 -4.10
CA ALA A 160 -5.60 7.04 -4.82
C ALA A 160 -5.68 7.97 -6.04
N ILE A 161 -6.87 8.20 -6.62
CA ILE A 161 -7.05 9.04 -7.82
C ILE A 161 -6.55 10.47 -7.59
N SER A 162 -6.86 11.05 -6.43
CA SER A 162 -6.41 12.41 -6.06
C SER A 162 -4.97 12.46 -5.55
N ARG A 163 -4.26 11.33 -5.55
CA ARG A 163 -2.91 11.17 -4.99
C ARG A 163 -1.99 10.44 -5.98
N PRO A 164 -1.83 10.97 -7.21
CA PRO A 164 -1.04 10.30 -8.23
C PRO A 164 0.41 10.11 -7.76
N PRO A 165 1.03 8.96 -8.06
CA PRO A 165 2.41 8.66 -7.67
C PRO A 165 3.42 9.75 -8.10
N GLY A 166 3.28 10.32 -9.30
CA GLY A 166 4.19 11.36 -9.81
C GLY A 166 4.26 12.65 -8.98
N LEU A 167 3.22 12.94 -8.20
CA LEU A 167 3.18 14.10 -7.28
C LEU A 167 3.61 13.73 -5.86
N GLY A 168 4.10 12.51 -5.64
CA GLY A 168 4.62 12.09 -4.35
C GLY A 168 6.00 12.67 -4.03
N GLU A 169 6.34 12.58 -2.74
CA GLU A 169 7.66 12.89 -2.20
C GLU A 169 8.56 11.66 -2.26
N TYR A 170 9.78 11.85 -2.76
CA TYR A 170 10.75 10.78 -2.92
C TYR A 170 12.07 11.14 -2.26
N THR A 171 12.71 10.15 -1.63
CA THR A 171 14.02 10.32 -1.01
C THR A 171 15.08 10.74 -2.03
N CYS A 172 15.03 10.23 -3.27
CA CYS A 172 15.95 10.63 -4.34
C CYS A 172 15.86 12.15 -4.62
N CYS A 173 14.65 12.72 -4.67
CA CYS A 173 14.45 14.14 -4.91
C CYS A 173 14.88 15.00 -3.72
N LYS A 174 14.59 14.55 -2.48
CA LYS A 174 14.99 15.26 -1.26
C LYS A 174 16.52 15.32 -1.06
N ARG A 175 17.25 14.42 -1.71
CA ARG A 175 18.72 14.35 -1.67
C ARG A 175 19.37 14.98 -2.91
N ASP A 176 18.65 15.81 -3.66
CA ASP A 176 19.11 16.41 -4.91
C ASP A 176 19.67 15.39 -5.92
N HIS A 177 19.09 14.19 -5.93
CA HIS A 177 19.52 13.05 -6.74
C HIS A 177 21.01 12.71 -6.54
N CYS A 178 21.51 12.85 -5.31
CA CYS A 178 22.89 12.54 -4.96
C CYS A 178 22.95 11.74 -3.66
N ILE A 179 23.70 10.64 -3.65
CA ILE A 179 24.02 9.87 -2.44
C ILE A 179 25.54 9.66 -2.40
N ASN A 180 26.19 10.07 -1.30
CA ASN A 180 27.63 9.94 -1.11
C ASN A 180 28.46 10.51 -2.28
N GLY A 181 28.03 11.64 -2.84
CA GLY A 181 28.70 12.32 -3.96
C GLY A 181 28.45 11.68 -5.34
N ARG A 182 27.61 10.63 -5.42
CA ARG A 182 27.24 9.98 -6.68
C ARG A 182 25.83 10.37 -7.10
N SER A 183 25.68 10.74 -8.37
CA SER A 183 24.38 10.99 -8.98
C SER A 183 23.56 9.69 -9.04
N ILE A 184 22.28 9.77 -8.68
CA ILE A 184 21.34 8.65 -8.70
C ILE A 184 20.14 8.97 -9.61
N PRO A 185 19.50 7.97 -10.22
CA PRO A 185 18.30 8.20 -11.01
C PRO A 185 17.12 8.69 -10.15
N CYS A 186 16.17 9.37 -10.80
CA CYS A 186 14.94 9.80 -10.15
C CYS A 186 13.88 8.68 -10.17
N ASP A 187 13.43 8.26 -9.00
CA ASP A 187 12.36 7.27 -8.84
C ASP A 187 11.06 7.70 -9.56
N LYS A 188 10.79 9.01 -9.69
CA LYS A 188 9.61 9.53 -10.42
C LYS A 188 9.57 9.10 -11.88
N ILE A 189 10.73 8.87 -12.50
CA ILE A 189 10.80 8.39 -13.88
C ILE A 189 10.48 6.89 -13.91
N VAL A 190 11.05 6.14 -12.96
CA VAL A 190 10.86 4.69 -12.83
C VAL A 190 9.38 4.35 -12.60
N ILE A 191 8.72 5.04 -11.67
CA ILE A 191 7.32 4.76 -11.31
C ILE A 191 6.34 5.05 -12.44
N GLY A 192 6.65 5.96 -13.36
CA GLY A 192 5.82 6.18 -14.56
C GLY A 192 5.64 4.90 -15.37
N ASN A 193 6.73 4.17 -15.59
CA ASN A 193 6.70 2.87 -16.29
C ASN A 193 6.00 1.77 -15.49
N VAL A 194 6.03 1.82 -14.16
CA VAL A 194 5.31 0.88 -13.30
C VAL A 194 3.81 1.12 -13.41
N VAL A 195 3.36 2.37 -13.23
CA VAL A 195 1.94 2.75 -13.32
C VAL A 195 1.37 2.47 -14.71
N TYR A 196 2.11 2.79 -15.77
CA TYR A 196 1.70 2.46 -17.13
C TYR A 196 1.48 0.95 -17.33
N ARG A 197 2.41 0.11 -16.83
CA ARG A 197 2.27 -1.35 -16.90
C ARG A 197 1.08 -1.88 -16.11
N MET A 198 0.78 -1.31 -14.94
CA MET A 198 -0.43 -1.67 -14.18
C MET A 198 -1.70 -1.36 -14.98
N LEU A 199 -1.76 -0.18 -15.60
CA LEU A 199 -2.90 0.23 -16.40
C LEU A 199 -3.09 -0.69 -17.63
N GLU A 200 -2.02 -0.96 -18.37
CA GLU A 200 -2.06 -1.86 -19.52
C GLU A 200 -2.49 -3.27 -19.13
N ALA A 201 -2.01 -3.80 -18.01
CA ALA A 201 -2.43 -5.11 -17.50
C ALA A 201 -3.92 -5.15 -17.15
N LYS A 202 -4.44 -4.11 -16.47
CA LYS A 202 -5.87 -3.97 -16.16
C LYS A 202 -6.70 -3.90 -17.44
N LEU A 203 -6.32 -3.03 -18.38
CA LEU A 203 -7.02 -2.85 -19.66
C LEU A 203 -7.03 -4.12 -20.50
N SER A 204 -5.90 -4.83 -20.58
CA SER A 204 -5.79 -6.10 -21.29
C SER A 204 -6.76 -7.14 -20.71
N THR A 205 -6.80 -7.24 -19.37
CA THR A 205 -7.70 -8.17 -18.67
C THR A 205 -9.16 -7.82 -18.89
N LEU A 206 -9.53 -6.55 -18.76
CA LEU A 206 -10.90 -6.07 -18.98
C LEU A 206 -11.36 -6.27 -20.44
N ARG A 207 -10.49 -5.98 -21.42
CA ARG A 207 -10.77 -6.22 -22.84
C ARG A 207 -10.97 -7.70 -23.12
N ALA A 208 -10.13 -8.57 -22.56
CA ALA A 208 -10.27 -10.01 -22.71
C ALA A 208 -11.54 -10.55 -22.05
N ALA A 209 -11.94 -10.00 -20.89
CA ALA A 209 -13.20 -10.33 -20.24
C ALA A 209 -14.40 -9.88 -21.09
N ALA A 210 -14.40 -8.64 -21.58
CA ALA A 210 -15.46 -8.08 -22.41
C ALA A 210 -15.65 -8.83 -23.74
N ALA A 211 -14.54 -9.27 -24.36
CA ALA A 211 -14.60 -10.06 -25.58
C ALA A 211 -15.24 -11.43 -25.38
N LYS A 212 -15.14 -11.99 -24.17
CA LYS A 212 -15.81 -13.26 -23.80
C LYS A 212 -17.25 -13.04 -23.40
N ASP A 213 -17.51 -11.99 -22.63
CA ASP A 213 -18.82 -11.63 -22.11
C ASP A 213 -18.84 -10.14 -21.69
N PRO A 214 -19.50 -9.26 -22.45
CA PRO A 214 -19.59 -7.84 -22.15
C PRO A 214 -20.21 -7.53 -20.78
N SER A 215 -21.06 -8.41 -20.24
CA SER A 215 -21.73 -8.19 -18.95
C SER A 215 -20.75 -8.21 -17.77
N LYS A 216 -19.62 -8.92 -17.91
CA LYS A 216 -18.55 -8.99 -16.90
C LYS A 216 -17.90 -7.65 -16.60
N LEU A 217 -17.96 -6.68 -17.52
CA LEU A 217 -17.47 -5.33 -17.25
C LEU A 217 -18.22 -4.62 -16.11
N LEU A 218 -19.45 -5.04 -15.81
CA LEU A 218 -20.26 -4.50 -14.73
C LEU A 218 -19.89 -5.09 -13.37
N GLU A 219 -19.21 -6.25 -13.34
CA GLU A 219 -18.79 -6.94 -12.11
C GLU A 219 -17.50 -6.37 -11.51
N PHE A 220 -16.73 -5.58 -12.28
CA PHE A 220 -15.49 -4.93 -11.84
C PHE A 220 -15.71 -3.52 -11.25
N ARG A 221 -16.96 -3.16 -10.91
CA ARG A 221 -17.34 -1.87 -10.31
C ARG A 221 -17.43 -1.92 -8.80
#